data_AF-A0AAU4ANJ5-F1
#
_entry.id   AF-A0AAU4ANJ5-F1
#
_cell.length_a   1.000
_cell.length_b   1.000
_cell.length_c   1.000
_cell.angle_alpha   90.00
_cell.angle_beta   90.00
_cell.angle_gamma   90.00
#
_symmetry.space_group_name_H-M   'P 1'
#
loop_
_entity.id
_entity.type
_entity.pdbx_description
1 polymer ?
#
loop_
_entity_poly.entity_id
_entity_poly.type
_entity_poly.pdbx_seq_one_letter_code
_entity_poly.pdbx_strand_id
1 'polypeptide(L)'
;MEVDPAVASDAAVALHEAGLLPELVADGLLGHPQAAPYDRVIATMAVRSVPFAWVEQTVPSGVVVAPWGTHYSHADAVVRLTVADDHSRAEGPFTRPVEFMKARTHRLVRAGHAECVAGGDVAAAAESVTSTDLTATNLGHPFSFVAGLFAGRDAFSVSDRRGTDVSFWLYGISDHSWAAAVLHDGRQTSTVYQSGPRRLWDDIEAAHRWWTGAGHPDITRFGLTITPDRQTAWLETPQQPLPARPYTESAAQCNA
;
A
#
# COMPACT_ATOMS: atom_id res chain seq x y z
N MET A 1 13.20 14.71 11.57
CA MET A 1 13.77 14.63 10.22
C MET A 1 12.79 15.26 9.26
N GLU A 2 13.25 16.13 8.36
CA GLU A 2 12.42 16.81 7.36
C GLU A 2 13.25 17.07 6.10
N VAL A 3 12.74 16.63 4.95
CA VAL A 3 13.45 16.69 3.66
C VAL A 3 13.24 18.03 2.95
N ASP A 4 12.16 18.75 3.27
CA ASP A 4 11.87 20.07 2.75
C ASP A 4 12.59 21.14 3.59
N PRO A 5 13.59 21.84 3.02
CA PRO A 5 14.39 22.78 3.79
C PRO A 5 13.58 23.96 4.33
N ALA A 6 12.49 24.37 3.65
CA ALA A 6 11.65 25.46 4.13
C ALA A 6 10.84 25.01 5.35
N VAL A 7 10.21 23.83 5.28
CA VAL A 7 9.47 23.25 6.42
C VAL A 7 10.40 22.97 7.59
N ALA A 8 11.61 22.48 7.34
CA ALA A 8 12.61 22.22 8.38
C ALA A 8 13.03 23.53 9.10
N SER A 9 13.23 24.60 8.34
CA SER A 9 13.56 25.93 8.88
C SER A 9 12.44 26.46 9.77
N ASP A 10 11.20 26.44 9.29
CA ASP A 10 10.04 26.92 10.06
C ASP A 10 9.83 26.11 11.34
N ALA A 11 10.00 24.78 11.25
CA ALA A 11 9.92 23.89 12.40
C ALA A 11 11.03 24.20 13.43
N ALA A 12 12.25 24.48 12.98
CA ALA A 12 13.37 24.83 13.86
C ALA A 12 13.07 26.08 14.71
N VAL A 13 12.51 27.11 14.08
CA VAL A 13 12.09 28.35 14.75
C VAL A 13 11.02 28.05 15.80
N ALA A 14 9.95 27.37 15.40
CA ALA A 14 8.85 27.04 16.32
C ALA A 14 9.29 26.19 17.51
N LEU A 15 10.19 25.22 17.29
CA LEU A 15 10.75 24.38 18.35
C LEU A 15 11.63 25.20 19.30
N HIS A 16 12.47 26.08 18.77
CA HIS A 16 13.32 26.96 19.57
C HIS A 16 12.49 27.90 20.46
N GLU A 17 11.43 28.51 19.91
CA GLU A 17 10.49 29.35 20.66
C GLU A 17 9.76 28.58 21.78
N ALA A 18 9.53 27.28 21.58
CA ALA A 18 8.98 26.39 22.59
C ALA A 18 10.02 25.88 23.61
N GLY A 19 11.28 26.30 23.51
CA GLY A 19 12.38 25.84 24.38
C GLY A 19 12.90 24.44 24.07
N LEU A 20 12.59 23.90 22.89
CA LEU A 20 13.01 22.58 22.41
C LEU A 20 14.16 22.74 21.40
N LEU A 21 15.22 21.96 21.58
CA LEU A 21 16.42 22.03 20.74
C LEU A 21 16.78 20.64 20.17
N PRO A 22 15.91 20.01 19.36
CA PRO A 22 16.23 18.74 18.75
C PRO A 22 17.26 18.90 17.62
N GLU A 23 17.98 17.83 17.33
CA GLU A 23 18.79 17.75 16.11
C GLU A 23 17.87 17.59 14.88
N LEU A 24 18.09 18.43 13.87
CA LEU A 24 17.34 18.42 12.61
C LEU A 24 18.20 17.79 11.51
N VAL A 25 17.69 16.70 10.94
CA VAL A 25 18.34 15.93 9.86
C VAL A 25 17.39 15.86 8.66
N ALA A 26 17.93 15.79 7.45
CA ALA A 26 17.16 15.86 6.21
C ALA A 26 16.31 14.60 5.96
N ASP A 27 16.86 13.61 5.25
CA ASP A 27 16.09 12.49 4.72
C ASP A 27 15.70 11.47 5.80
N GLY A 28 14.43 11.49 6.19
CA GLY A 28 13.86 10.56 7.15
C GLY A 28 13.96 9.08 6.77
N LEU A 29 14.10 8.74 5.49
CA LEU A 29 14.20 7.36 5.04
C LEU A 29 15.57 6.73 5.32
N LEU A 30 16.62 7.55 5.41
CA LEU A 30 17.97 7.11 5.74
C LEU A 30 18.17 6.94 7.25
N GLY A 31 17.27 7.50 8.06
CA GLY A 31 17.48 7.61 9.49
C GLY A 31 18.61 8.62 9.81
N HIS A 32 19.19 8.47 10.99
CA HIS A 32 20.34 9.25 11.44
C HIS A 32 21.24 8.36 12.30
N PRO A 33 22.18 7.60 11.68
CA PRO A 33 22.98 6.61 12.38
C PRO A 33 23.92 7.21 13.44
N GLN A 34 24.28 8.50 13.33
CA GLN A 34 25.18 9.16 14.28
C GLN A 34 24.57 9.31 15.69
N ALA A 35 23.25 9.34 15.79
CA ALA A 35 22.53 9.39 17.08
C ALA A 35 21.84 8.06 17.44
N ALA A 36 22.06 7.01 16.64
CA ALA A 36 21.59 5.66 16.94
C ALA A 36 22.40 5.04 18.12
N PRO A 37 21.84 4.07 18.85
CA PRO A 37 20.54 3.44 18.62
C PRO A 37 19.37 4.21 19.27
N TYR A 38 18.19 4.09 18.67
CA TYR A 38 16.93 4.66 19.17
C TYR A 38 16.11 3.63 19.96
N ASP A 39 15.45 4.07 21.04
CA ASP A 39 14.42 3.26 21.70
C ASP A 39 13.16 3.12 20.82
N ARG A 40 12.84 4.18 20.07
CA ARG A 40 11.62 4.29 19.26
C ARG A 40 11.87 5.11 18.00
N VAL A 41 11.38 4.62 16.88
CA VAL A 41 11.30 5.35 15.61
C VAL A 41 9.82 5.60 15.29
N ILE A 42 9.46 6.86 15.09
CA ILE A 42 8.09 7.27 14.76
C ILE A 42 8.10 8.02 13.43
N ALA A 43 7.42 7.45 12.44
CA ALA A 43 7.22 8.06 11.14
C ALA A 43 5.88 8.81 11.12
N THR A 44 5.91 10.11 10.84
CA THR A 44 4.72 10.98 10.68
C THR A 44 4.36 11.18 9.21
N MET A 45 4.72 10.23 8.37
CA MET A 45 4.48 10.15 6.93
C MET A 45 4.25 8.69 6.55
N ALA A 46 3.40 8.47 5.56
CA ALA A 46 3.13 7.12 5.09
C ALA A 46 4.24 6.60 4.17
N VAL A 47 4.60 5.34 4.35
CA VAL A 47 5.60 4.66 3.55
C VAL A 47 5.01 3.46 2.81
N ARG A 48 5.62 3.13 1.67
CA ARG A 48 5.32 1.91 0.91
C ARG A 48 6.24 0.77 1.34
N SER A 49 7.49 1.10 1.65
CA SER A 49 8.43 0.25 2.38
C SER A 49 8.88 0.99 3.63
N VAL A 50 8.86 0.31 4.76
CA VAL A 50 9.62 0.73 5.94
C VAL A 50 11.09 0.48 5.63
N PRO A 51 11.95 1.51 5.65
CA PRO A 51 13.38 1.34 5.42
C PRO A 51 14.01 0.42 6.46
N PHE A 52 14.86 -0.51 6.03
CA PHE A 52 15.55 -1.39 6.97
C PHE A 52 16.54 -0.63 7.87
N ALA A 53 17.03 0.53 7.43
CA ALA A 53 17.83 1.45 8.25
C ALA A 53 17.12 1.85 9.56
N TRP A 54 15.79 1.92 9.60
CA TRP A 54 15.07 2.17 10.85
C TRP A 54 15.17 0.99 11.82
N VAL A 55 15.24 -0.23 11.32
CA VAL A 55 15.44 -1.45 12.11
C VAL A 55 16.87 -1.48 12.65
N GLU A 56 17.87 -1.27 11.78
CA GLU A 56 19.30 -1.27 12.15
C GLU A 56 19.66 -0.19 13.18
N GLN A 57 18.97 0.96 13.12
CA GLN A 57 19.22 2.08 14.04
C GLN A 57 18.39 2.00 15.32
N THR A 58 17.58 0.96 15.53
CA THR A 58 16.73 0.81 16.73
C THR A 58 17.28 -0.29 17.64
N VAL A 59 17.23 -0.08 18.95
CA VAL A 59 17.67 -1.08 19.94
C VAL A 59 16.90 -2.41 19.78
N PRO A 60 17.50 -3.55 20.18
CA PRO A 60 16.75 -4.80 20.39
C PRO A 60 15.47 -4.57 21.19
N SER A 61 14.36 -5.20 20.78
CA SER A 61 13.03 -4.99 21.37
C SER A 61 12.49 -3.55 21.31
N GLY A 62 13.19 -2.62 20.64
CA GLY A 62 12.73 -1.27 20.35
C GLY A 62 11.58 -1.27 19.34
N VAL A 63 10.90 -0.12 19.24
CA VAL A 63 9.62 -0.03 18.51
C VAL A 63 9.72 0.91 17.31
N VAL A 64 9.31 0.44 16.14
CA VAL A 64 9.11 1.27 14.95
C VAL A 64 7.61 1.42 14.70
N VAL A 65 7.12 2.65 14.59
CA VAL A 65 5.72 2.97 14.29
C VAL A 65 5.65 3.80 13.02
N ALA A 66 4.86 3.35 12.04
CA ALA A 66 4.70 4.06 10.78
C ALA A 66 3.31 3.84 10.17
N PRO A 67 2.70 4.86 9.54
CA PRO A 67 1.67 4.64 8.55
C PRO A 67 2.25 3.86 7.36
N TRP A 68 1.64 2.73 7.02
CA TRP A 68 2.09 1.83 5.96
C TRP A 68 0.92 1.42 5.08
N GLY A 69 1.14 1.36 3.77
CA GLY A 69 0.17 0.84 2.82
C GLY A 69 0.79 0.56 1.46
N THR A 70 0.00 0.06 0.52
CA THR A 70 0.45 -0.20 -0.85
C THR A 70 0.05 0.93 -1.80
N HIS A 71 0.42 0.83 -3.08
CA HIS A 71 -0.05 1.78 -4.09
C HIS A 71 -1.54 1.61 -4.43
N TYR A 72 -2.17 0.54 -3.95
CA TYR A 72 -3.54 0.18 -4.31
C TYR A 72 -4.56 1.29 -4.03
N SER A 73 -4.51 1.91 -2.85
CA SER A 73 -5.42 2.99 -2.47
C SER A 73 -4.77 3.93 -1.45
N HIS A 74 -5.54 4.91 -0.98
CA HIS A 74 -5.11 5.79 0.13
C HIS A 74 -5.30 5.15 1.50
N ALA A 75 -6.06 4.05 1.59
CA ALA A 75 -6.27 3.26 2.80
C ALA A 75 -4.94 2.64 3.27
N ASP A 76 -4.29 3.28 4.24
CA ASP A 76 -3.13 2.73 4.94
C ASP A 76 -3.55 2.20 6.33
N ALA A 77 -2.59 1.61 7.03
CA ALA A 77 -2.70 1.25 8.44
C ALA A 77 -1.45 1.67 9.22
N VAL A 78 -1.61 1.95 10.50
CA VAL A 78 -0.45 2.14 11.38
C VAL A 78 0.15 0.78 11.71
N VAL A 79 1.36 0.49 11.24
CA VAL A 79 2.14 -0.68 11.66
C VAL A 79 2.93 -0.36 12.93
N ARG A 80 2.95 -1.29 13.88
CA ARG A 80 3.79 -1.22 15.08
C ARG A 80 4.69 -2.44 15.12
N LEU A 81 5.96 -2.25 14.78
CA LEU A 81 6.96 -3.31 14.70
C LEU A 81 7.82 -3.32 15.96
N THR A 82 8.17 -4.51 16.41
CA THR A 82 9.20 -4.74 17.42
C THR A 82 10.44 -5.28 16.72
N VAL A 83 11.61 -4.69 17.00
CA VAL A 83 12.90 -5.14 16.45
C VAL A 83 13.35 -6.41 17.16
N ALA A 84 13.73 -7.43 16.38
CA ALA A 84 14.25 -8.69 16.91
C ALA A 84 15.61 -8.49 17.60
N ASP A 85 15.92 -9.34 18.57
CA ASP A 85 17.14 -9.19 19.39
C ASP A 85 18.44 -9.32 18.60
N ASP A 86 18.42 -10.05 17.48
CA ASP A 86 19.54 -10.25 16.56
C ASP A 86 19.58 -9.22 15.42
N HIS A 87 18.68 -8.23 15.43
CA HIS A 87 18.52 -7.20 14.38
C HIS A 87 18.23 -7.75 12.98
N SER A 88 17.89 -9.04 12.85
CA SER A 88 17.63 -9.67 11.54
C SER A 88 16.30 -9.24 10.92
N ARG A 89 15.36 -8.80 11.77
CA ARG A 89 14.01 -8.44 11.36
C ARG A 89 13.32 -7.51 12.33
N ALA A 90 12.23 -6.90 11.89
CA ALA A 90 11.23 -6.30 12.75
C ALA A 90 9.84 -6.80 12.36
N GLU A 91 8.98 -7.07 13.33
CA GLU A 91 7.64 -7.60 13.06
C GLU A 91 6.60 -7.12 14.06
N GLY A 92 5.34 -7.07 13.63
CA GLY A 92 4.23 -6.72 14.50
C GLY A 92 2.95 -6.38 13.76
N PRO A 93 1.87 -6.12 14.51
CA PRO A 93 0.54 -5.96 13.95
C PRO A 93 0.33 -4.57 13.33
N PHE A 94 -0.65 -4.48 12.44
CA PHE A 94 -1.31 -3.22 12.17
C PHE A 94 -2.26 -2.88 13.33
N THR A 95 -2.45 -1.59 13.62
CA THR A 95 -3.14 -1.16 14.85
C THR A 95 -4.41 -0.38 14.60
N ARG A 96 -4.49 0.36 13.49
CA ARG A 96 -5.69 1.09 13.07
C ARG A 96 -5.57 1.55 11.60
N PRO A 97 -6.69 1.77 10.90
CA PRO A 97 -6.70 2.46 9.61
C PRO A 97 -6.20 3.90 9.76
N VAL A 98 -5.56 4.43 8.71
CA VAL A 98 -5.11 5.82 8.68
C VAL A 98 -4.94 6.29 7.23
N GLU A 99 -4.98 7.61 7.03
CA GLU A 99 -4.55 8.24 5.78
C GLU A 99 -3.51 9.32 6.10
N PHE A 100 -2.32 9.19 5.49
CA PHE A 100 -1.22 10.15 5.67
C PHE A 100 -0.65 10.58 4.31
N MET A 101 -0.02 11.75 4.31
CA MET A 101 0.87 12.18 3.23
C MET A 101 1.97 11.13 3.02
N LYS A 102 2.20 10.71 1.78
CA LYS A 102 3.27 9.74 1.49
C LYS A 102 4.62 10.44 1.53
N ALA A 103 5.64 9.73 2.03
CA ALA A 103 7.04 10.11 1.86
C ALA A 103 7.28 10.49 0.38
N ARG A 104 8.02 11.57 0.13
CA ARG A 104 8.05 12.20 -1.19
C ARG A 104 8.48 11.25 -2.31
N THR A 105 9.51 10.45 -2.06
CA THR A 105 10.03 9.42 -2.97
C THR A 105 9.13 8.19 -3.11
N HIS A 106 8.15 8.01 -2.22
CA HIS A 106 7.18 6.91 -2.24
C HIS A 106 5.84 7.32 -2.89
N ARG A 107 5.71 8.55 -3.38
CA ARG A 107 4.52 9.00 -4.11
C ARG A 107 4.48 8.35 -5.48
N LEU A 108 3.32 7.80 -5.84
CA LEU A 108 3.12 7.30 -7.20
C LEU A 108 2.98 8.48 -8.15
N VAL A 109 3.84 8.53 -9.16
CA VAL A 109 3.60 9.35 -10.36
C VAL A 109 2.66 8.54 -11.23
N ARG A 110 1.40 8.96 -11.31
CA ARG A 110 0.36 8.22 -12.02
C ARG A 110 0.48 8.49 -13.51
N ALA A 111 0.62 7.43 -14.30
CA ALA A 111 0.38 7.49 -15.74
C ALA A 111 -1.05 7.99 -16.00
N GLY A 112 -1.22 8.76 -17.07
CA GLY A 112 -2.53 9.24 -17.47
C GLY A 112 -3.44 8.09 -17.88
N HIS A 113 -4.76 8.25 -17.77
CA HIS A 113 -5.73 7.22 -18.19
C HIS A 113 -5.47 6.72 -19.63
N ALA A 114 -5.14 7.64 -20.55
CA ALA A 114 -4.83 7.33 -21.94
C ALA A 114 -3.54 6.51 -22.12
N GLU A 115 -2.58 6.61 -21.21
CA GLU A 115 -1.33 5.84 -21.22
C GLU A 115 -1.56 4.42 -20.69
N CYS A 116 -2.47 4.26 -19.72
CA CYS A 116 -2.85 2.94 -19.20
C CYS A 116 -3.80 2.19 -20.14
N VAL A 117 -4.59 2.90 -20.94
CA VAL A 117 -5.58 2.35 -21.89
C VAL A 117 -5.16 2.70 -23.32
N ALA A 118 -3.92 2.34 -23.69
CA ALA A 118 -3.38 2.58 -25.01
C ALA A 118 -4.10 1.69 -26.04
N GLY A 119 -5.03 2.26 -26.81
CA GLY A 119 -5.81 1.53 -27.81
C GLY A 119 -7.20 2.12 -28.08
N GLY A 120 -7.73 2.92 -27.16
CA GLY A 120 -9.01 3.59 -27.34
C GLY A 120 -10.21 2.63 -27.18
N ASP A 121 -11.15 3.08 -26.36
CA ASP A 121 -12.45 2.48 -26.09
C ASP A 121 -12.46 1.18 -25.27
N VAL A 122 -13.10 1.26 -24.10
CA VAL A 122 -13.49 0.12 -23.26
C VAL A 122 -14.30 -0.89 -24.07
N ALA A 123 -14.99 -0.43 -25.12
CA ALA A 123 -15.75 -1.27 -26.06
C ALA A 123 -14.89 -2.04 -27.06
N ALA A 124 -13.67 -1.58 -27.38
CA ALA A 124 -12.72 -2.32 -28.24
C ALA A 124 -11.94 -3.40 -27.45
N ALA A 125 -11.94 -3.30 -26.12
CA ALA A 125 -11.39 -4.31 -25.20
C ALA A 125 -12.32 -5.53 -25.10
N ALA A 126 -12.47 -6.27 -26.21
CA ALA A 126 -13.21 -7.53 -26.26
C ALA A 126 -12.51 -8.70 -25.53
N GLU A 127 -11.42 -8.46 -24.81
CA GLU A 127 -10.53 -9.50 -24.30
C GLU A 127 -10.94 -10.15 -22.97
N SER A 128 -11.93 -9.61 -22.24
CA SER A 128 -12.69 -10.32 -21.20
C SER A 128 -13.79 -9.41 -20.66
N VAL A 129 -15.05 -9.70 -21.00
CA VAL A 129 -16.22 -9.10 -20.35
C VAL A 129 -16.75 -10.12 -19.35
N THR A 130 -16.66 -9.80 -18.06
CA THR A 130 -17.19 -10.64 -16.97
C THR A 130 -18.25 -9.88 -16.18
N SER A 131 -18.91 -10.57 -15.25
CA SER A 131 -19.83 -9.97 -14.29
C SER A 131 -19.29 -10.13 -12.88
N THR A 132 -19.54 -9.15 -12.03
CA THR A 132 -19.18 -9.18 -10.61
C THR A 132 -20.39 -8.90 -9.72
N ASP A 133 -20.42 -9.56 -8.57
CA ASP A 133 -21.37 -9.28 -7.48
C ASP A 133 -20.77 -8.30 -6.45
N LEU A 134 -19.52 -7.84 -6.66
CA LEU A 134 -18.91 -6.84 -5.80
C LEU A 134 -19.58 -5.48 -6.00
N THR A 135 -20.00 -4.88 -4.90
CA THR A 135 -20.53 -3.51 -4.87
C THR A 135 -19.46 -2.49 -4.49
N ALA A 136 -19.75 -1.20 -4.70
CA ALA A 136 -18.86 -0.13 -4.24
C ALA A 136 -18.59 -0.20 -2.72
N THR A 137 -19.57 -0.67 -1.93
CA THR A 137 -19.42 -0.89 -0.49
C THR A 137 -18.45 -2.03 -0.19
N ASN A 138 -18.51 -3.13 -0.96
CA ASN A 138 -17.56 -4.25 -0.79
C ASN A 138 -16.11 -3.82 -1.07
N LEU A 139 -15.91 -2.91 -2.03
CA LEU A 139 -14.59 -2.40 -2.42
C LEU A 139 -14.05 -1.31 -1.49
N GLY A 140 -14.89 -0.79 -0.59
CA GLY A 140 -14.53 0.26 0.37
C GLY A 140 -13.78 -0.25 1.59
N HIS A 141 -13.69 0.57 2.64
CA HIS A 141 -13.12 0.15 3.91
C HIS A 141 -14.01 -0.90 4.62
N PRO A 142 -13.41 -1.88 5.32
CA PRO A 142 -11.97 -2.08 5.51
C PRO A 142 -11.28 -2.86 4.37
N PHE A 143 -12.05 -3.45 3.45
CA PHE A 143 -11.51 -4.32 2.40
C PHE A 143 -10.47 -3.64 1.51
N SER A 144 -10.59 -2.35 1.21
CA SER A 144 -9.62 -1.62 0.37
C SER A 144 -8.16 -1.77 0.84
N PHE A 145 -7.92 -1.87 2.16
CA PHE A 145 -6.58 -2.14 2.69
C PHE A 145 -6.13 -3.59 2.38
N VAL A 146 -7.01 -4.56 2.62
CA VAL A 146 -6.76 -5.98 2.36
C VAL A 146 -6.54 -6.23 0.87
N ALA A 147 -7.39 -5.66 0.01
CA ALA A 147 -7.23 -5.63 -1.42
C ALA A 147 -5.83 -5.13 -1.82
N GLY A 148 -5.32 -4.09 -1.15
CA GLY A 148 -3.97 -3.61 -1.35
C GLY A 148 -2.86 -4.60 -0.97
N LEU A 149 -3.05 -5.42 0.07
CA LEU A 149 -2.12 -6.49 0.44
C LEU A 149 -2.05 -7.58 -0.64
N PHE A 150 -3.18 -7.89 -1.29
CA PHE A 150 -3.30 -8.91 -2.33
C PHE A 150 -2.94 -8.42 -3.73
N ALA A 151 -3.28 -7.17 -4.06
CA ALA A 151 -2.89 -6.48 -5.30
C ALA A 151 -1.37 -6.32 -5.43
N GLY A 152 -0.66 -6.44 -4.30
CA GLY A 152 0.76 -6.23 -4.23
C GLY A 152 1.11 -4.75 -4.37
N ARG A 153 2.37 -4.49 -4.73
CA ARG A 153 2.93 -3.14 -4.79
C ARG A 153 2.82 -2.50 -6.17
N ASP A 154 2.26 -3.21 -7.14
CA ASP A 154 2.34 -2.88 -8.56
C ASP A 154 0.96 -2.63 -9.21
N ALA A 155 -0.01 -2.21 -8.40
CA ALA A 155 -1.32 -1.79 -8.88
C ALA A 155 -1.88 -0.64 -8.04
N PHE A 156 -2.75 0.17 -8.66
CA PHE A 156 -3.52 1.22 -7.99
C PHE A 156 -4.98 1.25 -8.48
N SER A 157 -5.86 1.71 -7.60
CA SER A 157 -7.28 1.87 -7.85
C SER A 157 -7.68 3.34 -7.94
N VAL A 158 -8.75 3.59 -8.69
CA VAL A 158 -9.35 4.92 -8.85
C VAL A 158 -10.85 4.74 -8.86
N SER A 159 -11.55 5.46 -8.01
CA SER A 159 -13.00 5.48 -8.01
C SER A 159 -13.52 6.91 -8.16
N ASP A 160 -14.58 7.07 -8.95
CA ASP A 160 -15.34 8.30 -9.11
C ASP A 160 -16.83 7.99 -8.93
N ARG A 161 -17.51 8.79 -8.11
CA ARG A 161 -18.95 8.62 -7.83
C ARG A 161 -19.74 9.72 -8.51
N ARG A 162 -20.73 9.34 -9.31
CA ARG A 162 -21.67 10.24 -9.99
C ARG A 162 -23.10 9.78 -9.73
N GLY A 163 -23.76 10.43 -8.77
CA GLY A 163 -25.08 9.99 -8.29
C GLY A 163 -25.00 8.58 -7.67
N THR A 164 -25.79 7.66 -8.21
CA THR A 164 -25.86 6.25 -7.80
C THR A 164 -24.75 5.38 -8.39
N ASP A 165 -23.96 5.93 -9.30
CA ASP A 165 -23.00 5.16 -10.09
C ASP A 165 -21.59 5.41 -9.59
N VAL A 166 -20.81 4.35 -9.44
CA VAL A 166 -19.40 4.38 -9.07
C VAL A 166 -18.60 3.76 -10.21
N SER A 167 -17.83 4.58 -10.92
CA SER A 167 -16.82 4.09 -11.86
C SER A 167 -15.60 3.67 -11.07
N PHE A 168 -15.26 2.39 -11.11
CA PHE A 168 -14.10 1.83 -10.43
C PHE A 168 -13.09 1.31 -11.45
N TRP A 169 -11.86 1.80 -11.35
CA TRP A 169 -10.75 1.45 -12.23
C TRP A 169 -9.59 0.86 -11.43
N LEU A 170 -8.95 -0.14 -12.02
CA LEU A 170 -7.70 -0.74 -11.57
C LEU A 170 -6.67 -0.57 -12.67
N TYR A 171 -5.44 -0.24 -12.27
CA TYR A 171 -4.31 -0.07 -13.18
C TYR A 171 -3.08 -0.77 -12.62
N GLY A 172 -2.41 -1.53 -13.46
CA GLY A 172 -1.09 -2.08 -13.22
C GLY A 172 -0.04 -1.00 -13.43
N ILE A 173 0.94 -0.92 -12.53
CA ILE A 173 1.97 0.13 -12.58
C ILE A 173 3.06 -0.22 -13.61
N SER A 174 3.44 -1.50 -13.72
CA SER A 174 4.57 -1.93 -14.57
C SER A 174 4.20 -2.59 -15.90
N ASP A 175 2.94 -2.97 -16.10
CA ASP A 175 2.56 -3.92 -17.16
C ASP A 175 1.37 -3.49 -18.03
N HIS A 176 0.90 -2.25 -17.85
CA HIS A 176 -0.26 -1.68 -18.55
C HIS A 176 -1.57 -2.50 -18.42
N SER A 177 -1.65 -3.43 -17.47
CA SER A 177 -2.91 -4.14 -17.18
C SER A 177 -3.93 -3.16 -16.61
N TRP A 178 -5.20 -3.34 -16.94
CA TRP A 178 -6.27 -2.54 -16.38
C TRP A 178 -7.57 -3.32 -16.23
N ALA A 179 -8.41 -2.87 -15.32
CA ALA A 179 -9.80 -3.30 -15.21
C ALA A 179 -10.73 -2.13 -14.88
N ALA A 180 -11.98 -2.21 -15.31
CA ALA A 180 -12.98 -1.19 -15.12
C ALA A 180 -14.34 -1.83 -14.84
N ALA A 181 -15.07 -1.27 -13.87
CA ALA A 181 -16.45 -1.61 -13.60
C ALA A 181 -17.25 -0.33 -13.33
N VAL A 182 -18.50 -0.29 -13.81
CA VAL A 182 -19.48 0.71 -13.38
C VAL A 182 -20.42 0.01 -12.40
N LEU A 183 -20.32 0.38 -11.13
CA LEU A 183 -21.06 -0.20 -10.03
C LEU A 183 -22.26 0.70 -9.73
N HIS A 184 -23.46 0.12 -9.72
CA HIS A 184 -24.69 0.88 -9.47
C HIS A 184 -25.26 0.54 -8.10
N ASP A 185 -25.56 1.55 -7.29
CA ASP A 185 -26.24 1.36 -6.00
C ASP A 185 -27.61 0.67 -6.24
N GLY A 186 -27.82 -0.48 -5.60
CA GLY A 186 -29.06 -1.26 -5.72
C GLY A 186 -29.08 -2.32 -6.83
N ARG A 187 -28.06 -2.36 -7.71
CA ARG A 187 -27.87 -3.46 -8.67
C ARG A 187 -26.97 -4.54 -8.06
N GLN A 188 -27.39 -5.79 -8.16
CA GLN A 188 -26.65 -6.92 -7.59
C GLN A 188 -25.44 -7.34 -8.44
N THR A 189 -25.52 -7.15 -9.77
CA THR A 189 -24.48 -7.57 -10.72
C THR A 189 -24.04 -6.42 -11.61
N SER A 190 -22.72 -6.24 -11.76
CA SER A 190 -22.13 -5.21 -12.63
C SER A 190 -21.24 -5.85 -13.69
N THR A 191 -21.14 -5.22 -14.86
CA THR A 191 -20.22 -5.65 -15.92
C THR A 191 -18.82 -5.13 -15.66
N VAL A 192 -17.83 -6.00 -15.88
CA VAL A 192 -16.41 -5.72 -15.73
C VAL A 192 -15.73 -5.87 -17.07
N TYR A 193 -14.85 -4.93 -17.38
CA TYR A 193 -13.95 -4.94 -18.52
C TYR A 193 -12.51 -5.02 -18.01
N GLN A 194 -11.67 -5.84 -18.62
CA GLN A 194 -10.25 -5.91 -18.25
C GLN A 194 -9.37 -6.35 -19.42
N SER A 195 -8.15 -5.83 -19.47
CA SER A 195 -7.15 -6.17 -20.49
C SER A 195 -5.74 -6.06 -19.91
N GLY A 196 -4.78 -6.62 -20.65
CA GLY A 196 -3.38 -6.75 -20.26
C GLY A 196 -3.02 -8.13 -19.69
N PRO A 197 -1.72 -8.35 -19.40
CA PRO A 197 -1.20 -9.64 -18.97
C PRO A 197 -1.70 -10.09 -17.59
N ARG A 198 -2.16 -9.17 -16.72
CA ARG A 198 -2.80 -9.48 -15.44
C ARG A 198 -4.30 -9.20 -15.48
N ARG A 199 -5.08 -10.14 -14.95
CA ARG A 199 -6.52 -9.99 -14.73
C ARG A 199 -6.77 -9.35 -13.37
N LEU A 200 -6.55 -8.04 -13.30
CA LEU A 200 -6.58 -7.27 -12.03
C LEU A 200 -7.93 -7.33 -11.32
N TRP A 201 -9.04 -7.54 -12.03
CA TRP A 201 -10.34 -7.69 -11.36
C TRP A 201 -10.48 -9.05 -10.70
N ASP A 202 -10.12 -10.12 -11.40
CA ASP A 202 -10.16 -11.50 -10.89
C ASP A 202 -9.33 -11.63 -9.60
N ASP A 203 -8.22 -10.91 -9.56
CA ASP A 203 -7.36 -10.76 -8.39
C ASP A 203 -8.07 -10.15 -7.17
N ILE A 204 -8.84 -9.08 -7.39
CA ILE A 204 -9.61 -8.42 -6.33
C ILE A 204 -10.77 -9.30 -5.87
N GLU A 205 -11.41 -10.02 -6.79
CA GLU A 205 -12.44 -11.00 -6.45
C GLU A 205 -11.87 -12.18 -5.67
N ALA A 206 -10.68 -12.66 -6.03
CA ALA A 206 -9.97 -13.70 -5.28
C ALA A 206 -9.62 -13.21 -3.87
N ALA A 207 -9.11 -11.98 -3.74
CA ALA A 207 -8.83 -11.37 -2.44
C ALA A 207 -10.09 -11.21 -1.59
N HIS A 208 -11.21 -10.77 -2.19
CA HIS A 208 -12.49 -10.62 -1.50
C HIS A 208 -13.03 -11.98 -1.04
N ARG A 209 -13.02 -13.00 -1.90
CA ARG A 209 -13.42 -14.37 -1.54
C ARG A 209 -12.58 -14.93 -0.40
N TRP A 210 -11.27 -14.72 -0.45
CA TRP A 210 -10.37 -15.13 0.64
C TRP A 210 -10.70 -14.40 1.95
N TRP A 211 -10.89 -13.09 1.90
CA TRP A 211 -11.19 -12.27 3.08
C TRP A 211 -12.54 -12.63 3.71
N THR A 212 -13.57 -12.83 2.90
CA THR A 212 -14.88 -13.34 3.33
C THR A 212 -14.77 -14.75 3.92
N GLY A 213 -14.03 -15.65 3.26
CA GLY A 213 -13.79 -17.02 3.74
C GLY A 213 -13.03 -17.07 5.07
N ALA A 214 -12.16 -16.08 5.32
CA ALA A 214 -11.47 -15.88 6.60
C ALA A 214 -12.34 -15.21 7.68
N GLY A 215 -13.61 -14.91 7.38
CA GLY A 215 -14.56 -14.33 8.33
C GLY A 215 -14.48 -12.81 8.45
N HIS A 216 -14.01 -12.10 7.41
CA HIS A 216 -13.84 -10.64 7.41
C HIS A 216 -12.92 -10.15 8.55
N PRO A 217 -11.69 -10.68 8.68
CA PRO A 217 -10.76 -10.24 9.72
C PRO A 217 -10.57 -8.73 9.68
N ASP A 218 -10.62 -8.12 10.88
CA ASP A 218 -10.28 -6.72 11.08
C ASP A 218 -8.79 -6.47 10.80
N ILE A 219 -8.45 -5.23 10.48
CA ILE A 219 -7.08 -4.79 10.15
C ILE A 219 -6.07 -5.15 11.25
N THR A 220 -6.51 -5.17 12.53
CA THR A 220 -5.67 -5.49 13.68
C THR A 220 -5.25 -6.96 13.76
N ARG A 221 -5.91 -7.83 13.00
CA ARG A 221 -5.52 -9.25 12.86
C ARG A 221 -4.41 -9.46 11.84
N PHE A 222 -4.12 -8.47 11.01
CA PHE A 222 -3.01 -8.50 10.08
C PHE A 222 -1.76 -7.91 10.72
N GLY A 223 -0.60 -8.30 10.20
CA GLY A 223 0.66 -7.66 10.54
C GLY A 223 1.69 -7.75 9.43
N LEU A 224 2.88 -7.27 9.74
CA LEU A 224 3.99 -7.16 8.80
C LEU A 224 5.26 -7.69 9.46
N THR A 225 6.02 -8.49 8.72
CA THR A 225 7.40 -8.85 9.05
C THR A 225 8.32 -8.23 8.01
N ILE A 226 9.42 -7.64 8.47
CA ILE A 226 10.40 -6.92 7.66
C ILE A 226 11.77 -7.54 7.88
N THR A 227 12.44 -7.88 6.79
CA THR A 227 13.84 -8.29 6.73
C THR A 227 14.61 -7.34 5.81
N PRO A 228 15.95 -7.45 5.69
CA PRO A 228 16.71 -6.58 4.78
C PRO A 228 16.25 -6.67 3.32
N ASP A 229 15.74 -7.83 2.90
CA ASP A 229 15.41 -8.14 1.51
C ASP A 229 13.93 -7.99 1.17
N ARG A 230 13.02 -8.12 2.16
CA ARG A 230 11.58 -8.18 1.88
C ARG A 230 10.72 -7.72 3.04
N GLN A 231 9.45 -7.49 2.72
CA GLN A 231 8.40 -7.28 3.70
C GLN A 231 7.23 -8.22 3.38
N THR A 232 6.79 -8.98 4.37
CA THR A 232 5.75 -10.00 4.21
C THR A 232 4.61 -9.68 5.15
N ALA A 233 3.41 -9.48 4.59
CA ALA A 233 2.19 -9.35 5.37
C ALA A 233 1.65 -10.73 5.75
N TRP A 234 1.01 -10.83 6.91
CA TRP A 234 0.50 -12.07 7.46
C TRP A 234 -0.85 -11.84 8.16
N LEU A 235 -1.59 -12.94 8.41
CA LEU A 235 -2.84 -12.96 9.17
C LEU A 235 -2.60 -13.74 10.48
N GLU A 236 -3.07 -13.22 11.61
CA GLU A 236 -2.85 -13.69 12.99
C GLU A 236 -1.40 -13.72 13.45
N THR A 237 -0.52 -14.43 12.74
CA THR A 237 0.87 -14.65 13.14
C THR A 237 1.82 -14.63 11.95
N PRO A 238 3.11 -14.30 12.15
CA PRO A 238 4.13 -14.32 11.09
C PRO A 238 4.29 -15.67 10.37
N GLN A 239 3.88 -16.78 10.98
CA GLN A 239 3.93 -18.13 10.39
C GLN A 239 2.80 -18.39 9.40
N GLN A 240 1.82 -17.49 9.30
CA GLN A 240 0.72 -17.54 8.35
C GLN A 240 0.81 -16.34 7.39
N PRO A 241 1.82 -16.33 6.49
CA PRO A 241 1.92 -15.29 5.47
C PRO A 241 0.68 -15.30 4.60
N LEU A 242 0.29 -14.12 4.11
CA LEU A 242 -0.78 -14.04 3.13
C LEU A 242 -0.40 -14.86 1.88
N PRO A 243 -1.38 -15.44 1.17
CA PRO A 243 -1.11 -16.22 -0.02
C PRO A 243 -0.27 -15.40 -0.99
N ALA A 244 0.93 -15.89 -1.31
CA ALA A 244 1.70 -15.33 -2.40
C ALA A 244 0.92 -15.58 -3.70
N ARG A 245 0.86 -14.57 -4.58
CA ARG A 245 0.43 -14.86 -5.94
C ARG A 245 1.46 -15.77 -6.61
N PRO A 246 1.05 -16.78 -7.38
CA PRO A 246 1.94 -17.32 -8.39
C PRO A 246 2.23 -16.20 -9.40
N TYR A 247 3.43 -15.63 -9.33
CA TYR A 247 3.95 -14.79 -10.39
C TYR A 247 4.30 -15.73 -11.54
N THR A 248 3.53 -15.73 -12.63
CA THR A 248 4.02 -16.30 -13.89
C THR A 248 5.04 -15.34 -14.46
N GLU A 249 6.32 -15.61 -14.22
CA GLU A 249 7.42 -15.07 -15.03
C GLU A 249 7.16 -15.46 -16.49
N SER A 250 6.58 -14.55 -17.27
CA SER A 250 6.82 -14.54 -18.71
C SER A 250 7.99 -13.60 -18.94
N ALA A 251 9.19 -14.18 -18.99
CA ALA A 251 10.36 -13.52 -19.50
C ALA A 251 10.11 -13.08 -20.94
N ALA A 252 9.80 -11.80 -21.12
CA ALA A 252 10.03 -11.10 -22.37
C ALA A 252 10.89 -9.87 -22.04
N GLN A 253 12.19 -10.11 -21.92
CA GLN A 253 13.19 -9.07 -22.14
C GLN A 253 12.94 -8.52 -23.56
N CYS A 254 12.28 -7.36 -23.66
CA CYS A 254 12.42 -6.54 -24.86
C CYS A 254 13.85 -5.96 -24.83
N ASN A 255 14.77 -6.71 -25.44
CA ASN A 255 16.04 -6.16 -25.88
C ASN A 255 15.80 -5.37 -27.18
N ALA A 256 16.22 -4.11 -27.15
CA ALA A 256 16.41 -3.13 -28.24
C ALA A 256 15.16 -2.59 -28.94
#